data_AF-A0A8H4PJH4-F1
#
_entry.id   AF-A0A8H4PJH4-F1
#
_cell.length_a   1.000
_cell.length_b   1.000
_cell.length_c   1.000
_cell.angle_alpha   90.00
_cell.angle_beta   90.00
_cell.angle_gamma   90.00
#
_symmetry.space_group_name_H-M   'P 1'
#
loop_
_entity.id
_entity.type
_entity.pdbx_description
1 polymer ?
#
loop_
_entity_poly.entity_id
_entity_poly.type
_entity_poly.pdbx_seq_one_letter_code
_entity_poly.pdbx_strand_id
1 'polypeptide(L)'
;MEARQRLLARELVAAPAPPPNALDVGGGHHALVPGAADLVGFVSSGSFCLADGRAAAIGSIAVGSPRRGVLADVRADPREGRLCVVRNAGENVGWLARWEAV
;
A
#
# COMPACT_ATOMS: atom_id res chain seq x y z
N MET A 1 19.62 39.91 -3.29
CA MET A 1 19.79 38.95 -2.18
C MET A 1 18.47 38.71 -1.41
N GLU A 2 17.68 39.75 -1.12
CA GLU A 2 16.41 39.63 -0.35
C GLU A 2 15.38 38.65 -0.92
N ALA A 3 15.21 38.56 -2.25
CA ALA A 3 14.21 37.68 -2.86
C ALA A 3 14.44 36.18 -2.52
N ARG A 4 15.71 35.75 -2.47
CA ARG A 4 16.08 34.38 -2.10
C ARG A 4 15.88 34.12 -0.60
N GLN A 5 16.20 35.11 0.23
CA GLN A 5 15.95 35.07 1.67
C GLN A 5 14.46 34.97 1.99
N ARG A 6 13.61 35.71 1.27
CA ARG A 6 12.15 35.65 1.41
C ARG A 6 11.58 34.31 0.96
N LEU A 7 12.10 33.71 -0.11
CA LEU A 7 11.70 32.36 -0.54
C LEU A 7 12.04 31.30 0.52
N LEU A 8 13.27 31.32 1.03
CA LEU A 8 13.68 30.39 2.08
C LEU A 8 12.85 30.56 3.36
N ALA A 9 12.59 31.80 3.78
CA ALA A 9 11.75 32.06 4.95
C ALA A 9 10.31 31.54 4.77
N ARG A 10 9.76 31.61 3.55
CA ARG A 10 8.44 31.04 3.23
C ARG A 10 8.43 29.52 3.33
N GLU A 11 9.48 28.84 2.84
CA GLU A 11 9.57 27.38 2.94
C GLU A 11 9.75 26.91 4.38
N LEU A 12 10.53 27.63 5.20
CA LEU A 12 10.74 27.29 6.61
C LEU A 12 9.51 27.49 7.49
N VAL A 13 8.61 28.42 7.13
CA VAL A 13 7.34 28.67 7.85
C VAL A 13 6.20 27.79 7.32
N ALA A 14 6.35 27.19 6.13
CA ALA A 14 5.34 26.29 5.58
C ALA A 14 5.16 25.07 6.50
N ALA A 15 3.91 24.59 6.59
CA ALA A 15 3.61 23.37 7.32
C ALA A 15 4.44 22.20 6.76
N PRO A 16 4.99 21.33 7.61
CA PRO A 16 5.74 20.17 7.15
C PRO A 16 4.84 19.35 6.21
N ALA A 17 5.44 18.84 5.14
CA ALA A 17 4.73 17.96 4.22
C ALA A 17 4.08 16.82 5.01
N PRO A 18 2.84 16.43 4.66
CA PRO A 18 2.18 15.32 5.34
C PRO A 18 3.06 14.07 5.26
N PRO A 19 3.06 13.22 6.31
CA PRO A 19 3.86 12.02 6.30
C PRO A 19 3.49 11.13 5.10
N PRO A 20 4.43 10.29 4.63
CA PRO A 20 4.14 9.33 3.57
C PRO A 20 2.90 8.50 3.94
N ASN A 21 1.97 8.34 2.99
CA ASN A 21 0.72 7.59 3.16
C ASN A 21 -0.27 8.20 4.17
N ALA A 22 -0.18 9.50 4.47
CA ALA A 22 -1.17 10.20 5.29
C ALA A 22 -2.39 10.71 4.50
N LEU A 23 -2.25 10.82 3.18
CA LEU A 23 -3.29 11.24 2.26
C LEU A 23 -3.39 10.21 1.14
N ASP A 24 -4.59 10.05 0.60
CA ASP A 24 -4.77 9.26 -0.60
C ASP A 24 -4.03 9.89 -1.79
N VAL A 25 -3.54 9.05 -2.69
CA VAL A 25 -3.02 9.53 -3.97
C VAL A 25 -4.23 9.75 -4.87
N GLY A 26 -4.40 10.98 -5.38
CA GLY A 26 -5.43 11.29 -6.37
C GLY A 26 -6.81 11.69 -5.83
N GLY A 27 -6.96 12.04 -4.54
CA GLY A 27 -8.21 12.62 -4.01
C GLY A 27 -9.34 11.62 -3.79
N GLY A 28 -9.00 10.41 -3.32
CA GLY A 28 -9.96 9.37 -2.92
C GLY A 28 -10.04 8.16 -3.85
N HIS A 29 -9.28 8.14 -4.94
CA HIS A 29 -9.35 7.07 -5.95
C HIS A 29 -8.42 5.87 -5.66
N HIS A 30 -7.44 6.02 -4.77
CA HIS A 30 -6.49 4.97 -4.42
C HIS A 30 -6.49 4.69 -2.92
N ALA A 31 -6.36 3.41 -2.57
CA ALA A 31 -6.25 2.99 -1.18
C ALA A 31 -4.99 3.58 -0.55
N LEU A 32 -5.08 3.94 0.73
CA LEU A 32 -3.90 4.30 1.53
C LEU A 32 -2.95 3.11 1.54
N VAL A 33 -1.72 3.34 1.10
CA VAL A 33 -0.70 2.31 0.96
C VAL A 33 0.02 2.13 2.28
N PRO A 34 -0.05 0.95 2.92
CA PRO A 34 0.65 0.73 4.18
C PRO A 34 2.18 0.78 4.02
N GLY A 35 2.85 1.09 5.12
CA GLY A 35 4.31 1.20 5.15
C GLY A 35 5.01 -0.16 5.10
N ALA A 36 6.34 -0.14 5.19
CA ALA A 36 7.14 -1.37 5.21
C ALA A 36 6.85 -2.28 6.41
N ALA A 37 6.34 -1.73 7.53
CA ALA A 37 5.98 -2.48 8.73
C ALA A 37 4.84 -3.48 8.49
N ASP A 38 3.90 -3.12 7.62
CA ASP A 38 2.67 -3.88 7.34
C ASP A 38 2.81 -4.80 6.12
N LEU A 39 4.01 -4.90 5.54
CA LEU A 39 4.26 -5.76 4.38
C LEU A 39 4.15 -7.25 4.79
N VAL A 40 3.17 -7.94 4.23
CA VAL A 40 2.90 -9.36 4.53
C VAL A 40 3.48 -10.32 3.52
N GLY A 41 3.92 -9.87 2.34
CA GLY A 41 4.33 -10.77 1.27
C GLY A 41 4.85 -10.07 0.02
N PHE A 42 5.17 -10.88 -0.99
CA PHE A 42 5.67 -10.42 -2.29
C PHE A 42 4.96 -11.14 -3.43
N VAL A 43 4.65 -10.38 -4.49
CA VAL A 43 4.16 -10.91 -5.77
C VAL A 43 5.36 -11.36 -6.60
N SER A 44 5.33 -12.60 -7.09
CA SER A 44 6.35 -13.14 -8.00
C SER A 44 5.94 -13.01 -9.46
N SER A 45 4.66 -13.19 -9.76
CA SER A 45 4.10 -13.02 -11.10
C SER A 45 2.77 -12.29 -11.00
N GLY A 46 2.65 -11.16 -11.68
CA GLY A 46 1.43 -10.38 -11.77
C GLY A 46 1.13 -10.05 -13.22
N SER A 47 -0.10 -10.30 -13.66
CA SER A 47 -0.53 -9.98 -15.02
C SER A 47 -2.03 -9.69 -15.06
N PHE A 48 -2.51 -9.24 -16.21
CA PHE A 48 -3.94 -9.10 -16.44
C PHE A 48 -4.53 -10.44 -16.89
N CYS A 49 -5.49 -10.98 -16.13
CA CYS A 49 -6.20 -12.20 -16.49
C CYS A 49 -7.30 -11.87 -17.49
N LEU A 50 -7.12 -12.32 -18.74
CA LEU A 50 -8.12 -12.14 -19.81
C LEU A 50 -9.41 -12.93 -19.56
N ALA A 51 -9.34 -14.06 -18.85
CA ALA A 51 -10.51 -14.87 -18.55
C ALA A 51 -11.44 -14.20 -17.53
N ASP A 52 -10.86 -13.57 -16.50
CA ASP A 52 -11.63 -12.90 -15.45
C ASP A 52 -11.85 -11.40 -15.70
N GLY A 53 -11.19 -10.83 -16.72
CA GLY A 53 -11.23 -9.40 -17.02
C GLY A 53 -10.64 -8.50 -15.92
N ARG A 54 -9.74 -9.04 -15.09
CA ARG A 54 -9.15 -8.34 -13.94
C ARG A 54 -7.67 -8.70 -13.74
N ALA A 55 -6.97 -7.88 -12.99
CA ALA A 55 -5.60 -8.19 -12.57
C ALA A 55 -5.57 -9.47 -11.70
N ALA A 56 -4.59 -10.33 -11.95
CA ALA A 56 -4.32 -11.53 -11.18
C ALA A 56 -2.83 -11.61 -10.83
N ALA A 57 -2.52 -12.17 -9.66
CA ALA A 57 -1.15 -12.26 -9.19
C ALA A 57 -0.94 -13.54 -8.38
N ILE A 58 0.27 -14.10 -8.50
CA ILE A 58 0.79 -15.20 -7.70
C ILE A 58 1.95 -14.66 -6.88
N GLY A 59 2.01 -15.05 -5.61
CA GLY A 59 3.01 -14.57 -4.68
C GLY A 59 3.11 -15.43 -3.42
N SER A 60 3.87 -14.95 -2.45
CA SER A 60 4.05 -15.60 -1.16
C SER A 60 3.66 -14.64 -0.04
N ILE A 61 2.88 -15.13 0.92
CA ILE A 61 2.38 -14.36 2.07
C ILE A 61 2.87 -15.03 3.36
N ALA A 62 3.31 -14.21 4.32
CA ALA A 62 3.69 -14.65 5.65
C ALA A 62 2.44 -15.04 6.46
N VAL A 63 2.45 -16.24 7.04
CA VAL A 63 1.30 -16.77 7.80
C VAL A 63 1.51 -16.64 9.31
N GLY A 64 2.66 -17.08 9.82
CA GLY A 64 2.90 -17.26 11.26
C GLY A 64 3.54 -16.09 12.00
N SER A 65 3.83 -14.97 11.33
CA SER A 65 4.50 -13.84 12.01
C SER A 65 3.50 -13.05 12.87
N PRO A 66 3.75 -12.82 14.17
CA PRO A 66 2.79 -12.12 15.03
C PRO A 66 2.54 -10.65 14.63
N ARG A 67 3.44 -10.04 13.83
CA ARG A 67 3.29 -8.65 13.34
C ARG A 67 3.00 -8.52 11.84
N ARG A 68 3.24 -9.57 11.05
CA ARG A 68 3.12 -9.56 9.57
C ARG A 68 2.28 -10.71 9.04
N GLY A 69 1.80 -11.57 9.92
CA GLY A 69 1.14 -12.81 9.58
C GLY A 69 -0.35 -12.60 9.44
N VAL A 70 -0.90 -13.06 8.31
CA VAL A 70 -2.32 -12.92 8.00
C VAL A 70 -3.23 -13.89 8.77
N LEU A 71 -2.64 -14.82 9.55
CA LEU A 71 -3.41 -15.88 10.21
C LEU A 71 -4.35 -15.35 11.30
N ALA A 72 -3.96 -14.31 12.02
CA ALA A 72 -4.82 -13.70 13.05
C ALA A 72 -6.05 -13.03 12.40
N ASP A 73 -5.82 -12.30 11.30
CA ASP A 73 -6.87 -11.56 10.60
C ASP A 73 -7.88 -12.51 9.95
N VAL A 74 -7.41 -13.58 9.30
CA VAL A 74 -8.28 -14.60 8.71
C VAL A 74 -9.09 -15.36 9.76
N ARG A 75 -8.54 -15.56 10.97
CA ARG A 75 -9.25 -16.19 12.09
C ARG A 75 -10.31 -15.27 12.69
N ALA A 76 -10.05 -13.97 12.73
CA ALA A 76 -10.98 -12.96 13.23
C ALA A 76 -12.15 -12.77 12.26
N ASP A 77 -11.85 -12.57 10.97
CA ASP A 77 -12.85 -12.50 9.90
C ASP A 77 -12.34 -13.21 8.63
N PRO A 78 -12.96 -14.34 8.23
CA PRO A 78 -12.55 -15.08 7.04
C PRO A 78 -12.73 -14.34 5.71
N ARG A 79 -13.63 -13.35 5.64
CA ARG A 79 -13.93 -12.55 4.45
C ARG A 79 -13.00 -11.34 4.35
N GLU A 80 -12.85 -10.60 5.44
CA GLU A 80 -12.04 -9.38 5.46
C GLU A 80 -10.55 -9.66 5.67
N GLY A 81 -10.19 -10.69 6.45
CA GLY A 81 -8.80 -11.08 6.68
C GLY A 81 -8.05 -11.58 5.45
N ARG A 82 -8.76 -11.76 4.32
CA ARG A 82 -8.17 -12.10 3.01
C ARG A 82 -7.98 -10.90 2.09
N LEU A 83 -8.36 -9.70 2.55
CA LEU A 83 -8.12 -8.48 1.81
C LEU A 83 -6.68 -8.01 2.04
N CYS A 84 -6.04 -7.51 1.00
CA CYS A 84 -4.70 -6.94 1.08
C CYS A 84 -4.53 -5.80 0.08
N VAL A 85 -3.55 -4.95 0.34
CA VAL A 85 -3.13 -3.90 -0.61
C VAL A 85 -1.94 -4.41 -1.39
N VAL A 86 -2.05 -4.41 -2.72
CA VAL A 86 -0.97 -4.77 -3.65
C VAL A 86 -0.46 -3.50 -4.32
N ARG A 87 0.86 -3.36 -4.39
CA ARG A 87 1.52 -2.21 -5.03
C ARG A 87 2.81 -2.63 -5.74
N ASN A 88 3.21 -1.82 -6.71
CA ASN A 88 4.52 -1.95 -7.33
C ASN A 88 5.63 -1.39 -6.43
N ALA A 89 6.84 -1.92 -6.60
CA ALA A 89 8.02 -1.38 -5.93
C ALA A 89 8.31 0.03 -6.45
N GLY A 90 8.52 0.98 -5.55
CA GLY A 90 8.77 2.39 -5.90
C GLY A 90 7.50 3.21 -6.16
N GLU A 91 6.32 2.60 -6.18
CA GLU A 91 5.05 3.30 -6.31
C GLU A 91 4.34 3.45 -4.95
N ASN A 92 3.64 4.59 -4.80
CA ASN A 92 2.75 4.89 -3.68
C ASN A 92 1.27 4.70 -4.06
N VAL A 93 0.99 4.00 -5.17
CA VAL A 93 -0.36 3.62 -5.58
C VAL A 93 -0.59 2.16 -5.22
N GLY A 94 -1.63 1.91 -4.43
CA GLY A 94 -2.03 0.57 -4.01
C GLY A 94 -3.43 0.22 -4.50
N TRP A 95 -3.60 -1.07 -4.78
CA TRP A 95 -4.86 -1.66 -5.22
C TRP A 95 -5.36 -2.63 -4.16
N LEU A 96 -6.66 -2.58 -3.86
CA LEU A 96 -7.28 -3.56 -2.99
C LEU A 96 -7.43 -4.88 -3.75
N ALA A 97 -6.91 -5.96 -3.18
CA ALA A 97 -6.98 -7.30 -3.73
C ALA A 97 -7.49 -8.29 -2.68
N ARG A 98 -7.92 -9.46 -3.14
CA ARG A 98 -8.25 -10.60 -2.30
C ARG A 98 -7.31 -11.74 -2.64
N TRP A 99 -6.74 -12.39 -1.63
CA TRP A 99 -5.86 -13.54 -1.81
C TRP A 99 -6.55 -14.85 -1.42
N GLU A 100 -6.14 -15.92 -2.09
CA GLU A 100 -6.55 -17.28 -1.80
C GLU A 100 -5.29 -18.17 -1.74
N ALA A 101 -5.28 -19.15 -0.85
CA ALA A 101 -4.19 -20.11 -0.76
C ALA A 101 -4.38 -21.17 -1.84
N VAL A 102 -3.29 -21.45 -2.59
CA VAL A 102 -3.20 -22.49 -3.62
C VAL A 102 -2.41 -23.66 -3.07
#